data_AF-A0A351HK38-F1
#
_entry.id   AF-A0A351HK38-F1
#
_cell.length_a   1.000
_cell.length_b   1.000
_cell.length_c   1.000
_cell.angle_alpha   90.00
_cell.angle_beta   90.00
_cell.angle_gamma   90.00
#
_symmetry.space_group_name_H-M   'P 1'
#
loop_
_entity.id
_entity.type
_entity.pdbx_description
1 polymer ?
#
loop_
_entity_poly.entity_id
_entity_poly.type
_entity_poly.pdbx_seq_one_letter_code
_entity_poly.pdbx_strand_id
1 'polypeptide(L)'
;MDRNPLFQRKTAISFKTEKKTVMRGYDLSELAEEEYSFCDALFILFQNRIPTENEEKMLNYEMGVFIEHSMSPSAVAAIGVATGRPNLPCSIAASITTFG
;
A
#
# COMPACT_ATOMS: atom_id res chain seq x y z
N MET A 1 -11.18 -38.81 -10.59
CA MET A 1 -11.02 -37.63 -9.71
C MET A 1 -10.67 -36.45 -10.59
N ASP A 2 -11.52 -35.43 -10.57
CA ASP A 2 -11.35 -34.23 -11.37
C ASP A 2 -10.21 -33.38 -10.76
N ARG A 3 -9.15 -33.09 -11.53
CA ARG A 3 -7.89 -32.47 -11.05
C ARG A 3 -7.95 -30.94 -11.09
N ASN A 4 -9.10 -30.36 -10.76
CA ASN A 4 -9.26 -28.92 -10.81
C ASN A 4 -8.54 -28.26 -9.62
N PRO A 5 -7.81 -27.16 -9.84
CA PRO A 5 -7.10 -26.48 -8.77
C PRO A 5 -8.11 -25.87 -7.77
N LEU A 6 -7.83 -26.02 -6.47
CA LEU A 6 -8.64 -25.43 -5.39
C LEU A 6 -8.78 -23.91 -5.53
N PHE A 7 -7.73 -23.24 -6.00
CA PHE A 7 -7.74 -21.81 -6.26
C PHE A 7 -7.61 -21.53 -7.76
N GLN A 8 -8.54 -20.74 -8.29
CA GLN A 8 -8.51 -20.29 -9.69
C GLN A 8 -7.53 -19.14 -9.93
N ARG A 9 -7.13 -18.43 -8.87
CA ARG A 9 -6.20 -17.29 -8.94
C ARG A 9 -4.97 -17.59 -8.09
N LYS A 10 -3.81 -17.17 -8.60
CA LYS A 10 -2.53 -17.29 -7.92
C LYS A 10 -1.97 -15.90 -7.66
N THR A 11 -1.33 -15.73 -6.51
CA THR A 11 -0.59 -14.51 -6.15
C THR A 11 0.69 -14.90 -5.42
N ALA A 12 1.72 -14.07 -5.55
CA ALA A 12 2.96 -14.18 -4.80
C ALA A 12 3.11 -13.02 -3.79
N ILE A 13 2.06 -12.22 -3.57
CA ILE A 13 2.10 -10.99 -2.79
C ILE A 13 1.81 -11.27 -1.32
N SER A 14 0.67 -11.88 -1.01
CA SER A 14 0.26 -12.11 0.38
C SER A 14 -0.72 -13.26 0.53
N PHE A 15 -0.79 -13.81 1.74
CA PHE A 15 -1.85 -14.69 2.19
C PHE A 15 -2.15 -14.45 3.67
N LYS A 16 -3.38 -14.76 4.07
CA LYS A 16 -3.83 -14.67 5.45
C LYS A 16 -4.33 -16.04 5.92
N THR A 17 -3.96 -16.39 7.14
CA THR A 17 -4.54 -17.51 7.89
C THR A 17 -5.21 -16.97 9.16
N GLU A 18 -5.79 -17.83 9.98
CA GLU A 18 -6.33 -17.42 11.29
C GLU A 18 -5.26 -16.85 12.22
N LYS A 19 -4.01 -17.32 12.10
CA LYS A 19 -2.93 -17.00 13.04
C LYS A 19 -1.98 -15.92 12.54
N LYS A 20 -1.81 -15.80 11.23
CA LYS A 20 -0.81 -14.93 10.62
C LYS A 20 -1.25 -14.28 9.33
N THR A 21 -0.69 -13.10 9.09
CA THR A 21 -0.78 -12.39 7.82
C THR A 21 0.62 -12.31 7.24
N VAL A 22 0.83 -12.95 6.09
CA VAL A 22 2.14 -13.05 5.46
C VAL A 22 2.16 -12.20 4.20
N MET A 23 3.18 -11.35 4.08
CA MET A 23 3.45 -10.53 2.92
C MET A 23 4.83 -10.90 2.37
N ARG A 24 4.88 -11.36 1.12
CA ARG A 24 6.14 -11.68 0.41
C ARG A 24 7.05 -12.64 1.18
N GLY A 25 6.45 -13.54 1.97
CA GLY A 25 7.15 -14.51 2.81
C GLY A 25 7.44 -14.06 4.24
N TYR A 26 7.23 -12.78 4.56
CA TYR A 26 7.44 -12.20 5.90
C TYR A 26 6.13 -12.14 6.68
N ASP A 27 6.14 -12.52 7.96
CA ASP A 27 5.00 -12.34 8.84
C ASP A 27 4.91 -10.88 9.28
N LEU A 28 3.75 -10.23 9.05
CA LEU A 28 3.57 -8.83 9.40
C LEU A 28 3.64 -8.56 10.91
N SER A 29 3.25 -9.54 11.73
CA SER A 29 3.35 -9.40 13.19
C SER A 29 4.80 -9.41 13.65
N GLU A 30 5.62 -10.32 13.10
CA GLU A 30 7.06 -10.36 13.38
C GLU A 30 7.77 -9.09 12.91
N LEU A 31 7.45 -8.60 11.71
CA LEU A 31 8.00 -7.32 11.22
C LEU A 31 7.66 -6.15 12.15
N ALA A 32 6.44 -6.10 12.67
CA ALA A 32 6.05 -5.03 13.59
C ALA A 32 6.75 -5.15 14.96
N GLU A 33 6.94 -6.38 15.47
CA GLU A 33 7.67 -6.65 16.71
C GLU A 33 9.17 -6.33 16.59
N GLU A 34 9.76 -6.55 15.42
CA GLU A 34 11.14 -6.18 15.09
C GLU A 34 11.30 -4.69 14.71
N GLU A 35 10.26 -3.88 14.91
CA GLU A 35 10.26 -2.42 14.71
C GLU A 35 10.54 -1.98 13.26
N TYR A 36 10.26 -2.83 12.26
CA TYR A 36 10.31 -2.41 10.85
C TYR A 36 9.29 -1.31 10.57
N SER A 37 9.71 -0.33 9.78
CA SER A 37 8.92 0.84 9.46
C SER A 37 7.83 0.55 8.42
N PHE A 38 6.89 1.49 8.27
CA PHE A 38 5.92 1.42 7.17
C PHE A 38 6.61 1.42 5.80
N CYS A 39 7.73 2.14 5.65
CA CYS A 39 8.50 2.18 4.43
C CYS A 39 9.18 0.83 4.16
N ASP A 40 9.67 0.14 5.19
CA ASP A 40 10.18 -1.22 5.06
C ASP A 40 9.12 -2.18 4.53
N ALA A 41 7.91 -2.13 5.12
CA ALA A 41 6.79 -2.96 4.69
C ALA A 41 6.38 -2.68 3.23
N LEU A 42 6.32 -1.41 2.81
CA LEU A 42 6.07 -1.03 1.42
C LEU A 42 7.17 -1.55 0.49
N PHE A 43 8.43 -1.43 0.90
CA PHE A 43 9.56 -1.90 0.11
C PHE A 43 9.50 -3.41 -0.07
N ILE A 44 9.22 -4.17 0.99
CA ILE A 44 8.99 -5.61 0.92
C ILE A 44 7.83 -5.92 -0.03
N LEU A 45 6.69 -5.23 0.09
CA LEU A 45 5.51 -5.46 -0.75
C LEU A 45 5.83 -5.37 -2.25
N PHE A 46 6.55 -4.32 -2.64
CA PHE A 46 6.84 -4.02 -4.04
C PHE A 46 8.11 -4.69 -4.57
N GLN A 47 9.15 -4.89 -3.73
CA GLN A 47 10.47 -5.38 -4.13
C GLN A 47 10.81 -6.79 -3.64
N ASN A 48 9.97 -7.40 -2.80
CA ASN A 48 10.14 -8.76 -2.28
C ASN A 48 11.48 -8.98 -1.54
N ARG A 49 11.96 -7.97 -0.82
CA ARG A 49 13.13 -8.05 0.08
C ARG A 49 13.09 -6.94 1.12
N ILE A 50 13.82 -7.13 2.21
CA ILE A 50 14.08 -6.06 3.18
C ILE A 50 14.95 -4.98 2.49
N PRO A 51 14.62 -3.68 2.62
CA PRO A 51 15.43 -2.60 2.05
C PRO A 51 16.78 -2.49 2.77
N THR A 52 17.73 -1.83 2.09
CA THR A 52 18.89 -1.27 2.77
C THR A 52 18.51 0.01 3.52
N GLU A 53 19.31 0.43 4.49
CA GLU A 53 19.07 1.66 5.26
C GLU A 53 18.92 2.90 4.35
N ASN A 54 19.70 3.00 3.28
CA ASN A 54 19.60 4.12 2.35
C ASN A 54 18.29 4.08 1.54
N GLU A 55 17.81 2.90 1.18
CA GLU A 55 16.56 2.74 0.43
C GLU A 55 15.34 3.07 1.28
N GLU A 56 15.33 2.64 2.55
CA GLU A 56 14.29 2.99 3.52
C GLU A 56 14.23 4.51 3.72
N LYS A 57 15.38 5.14 4.00
CA LYS A 57 15.45 6.59 4.21
C LYS A 57 15.02 7.38 2.99
N MET A 58 15.44 6.95 1.80
CA MET A 58 15.03 7.59 0.55
C MET A 58 13.52 7.45 0.33
N LEU A 59 12.96 6.25 0.50
CA LEU A 59 11.51 6.05 0.35
C LEU A 59 10.72 6.91 1.34
N ASN A 60 11.15 6.96 2.60
CA ASN A 60 10.52 7.79 3.62
C ASN A 60 10.57 9.29 3.26
N TYR A 61 11.72 9.76 2.77
CA TYR A 61 11.87 11.15 2.29
C TYR A 61 10.94 11.46 1.12
N GLU A 62 10.89 10.58 0.10
CA GLU A 62 10.02 10.74 -1.06
C GLU A 62 8.53 10.78 -0.65
N MET A 63 8.12 9.88 0.25
CA MET A 63 6.76 9.88 0.80
C MET A 63 6.43 11.21 1.49
N GLY A 64 7.39 11.79 2.23
CA GLY A 64 7.22 13.09 2.88
C GLY A 64 7.09 14.26 1.90
N VAL A 65 7.95 14.31 0.87
CA VAL A 65 7.96 15.40 -0.12
C VAL A 65 6.72 15.37 -1.03
N PHE A 66 6.18 14.19 -1.32
CA PHE A 66 5.01 14.01 -2.19
C PHE A 66 3.66 13.98 -1.46
N ILE A 67 3.61 14.28 -0.15
CA ILE A 67 2.35 14.29 0.62
C ILE A 67 1.33 15.28 0.04
N GLU A 68 1.74 16.50 -0.32
CA GLU A 68 0.86 17.51 -0.90
C GLU A 68 1.67 18.59 -1.64
N HIS A 69 1.12 19.10 -2.74
CA HIS A 69 1.68 20.20 -3.52
C HIS A 69 0.62 21.29 -3.81
N SER A 70 -0.06 21.75 -2.77
CA SER A 70 -1.08 22.82 -2.82
C SER A 70 -2.29 22.46 -3.72
N MET A 71 -2.70 23.34 -4.65
CA MET A 71 -3.88 23.12 -5.51
C MET A 71 -3.56 22.25 -6.72
N SER A 72 -3.14 21.02 -6.44
CA SER A 72 -2.94 19.97 -7.45
C SER A 72 -4.30 19.54 -8.06
N PRO A 73 -4.32 18.97 -9.28
CA PRO A 73 -5.54 18.37 -9.84
C PRO A 73 -6.20 17.36 -8.90
N SER A 74 -5.40 16.56 -8.20
CA SER A 74 -5.83 15.60 -7.19
C SER A 74 -6.53 16.29 -6.00
N ALA A 75 -5.95 17.37 -5.47
CA ALA A 75 -6.56 18.14 -4.38
C ALA A 75 -7.89 18.78 -4.81
N VAL A 76 -7.94 19.38 -6.01
CA VAL A 76 -9.17 20.00 -6.55
C VAL A 76 -10.27 18.95 -6.73
N ALA A 77 -9.94 17.77 -7.25
CA ALA A 77 -10.89 16.67 -7.43
C ALA A 77 -11.43 16.16 -6.08
N ALA A 78 -10.57 15.90 -5.09
CA ALA A 78 -11.00 15.47 -3.75
C ALA A 78 -11.89 16.51 -3.08
N ILE A 79 -11.50 17.79 -3.10
CA ILE A 79 -12.28 18.88 -2.48
C ILE A 79 -13.65 19.00 -3.16
N GLY A 80 -13.67 19.05 -4.49
CA GLY A 80 -14.90 19.17 -5.27
C GLY A 80 -15.89 18.05 -4.95
N VAL A 81 -15.42 16.80 -4.94
CA VAL A 81 -16.25 15.64 -4.58
C VAL A 81 -16.67 15.69 -3.12
N ALA A 82 -15.78 16.04 -2.19
CA ALA A 82 -16.11 16.16 -0.77
C ALA A 82 -17.22 17.18 -0.49
N THR A 83 -17.33 18.26 -1.27
CA THR A 83 -18.42 19.25 -1.11
C THR A 83 -19.82 18.66 -1.33
N GLY A 84 -19.92 17.58 -2.12
CA GLY A 84 -21.14 16.81 -2.34
C GLY A 84 -21.55 15.92 -1.16
N ARG A 85 -20.80 15.93 -0.05
CA ARG A 85 -20.96 15.05 1.13
C ARG A 85 -20.94 13.54 0.84
N PRO A 86 -20.04 13.02 -0.01
CA PRO A 86 -19.86 11.59 -0.17
C PRO A 86 -19.11 10.99 1.02
N ASN A 87 -18.94 9.67 1.03
CA ASN A 87 -18.04 9.03 1.97
C ASN A 87 -16.56 9.32 1.63
N LEU A 88 -15.67 9.17 2.62
CA LEU A 88 -14.23 9.45 2.45
C LEU A 88 -13.58 8.67 1.28
N PRO A 89 -13.86 7.36 1.07
CA PRO A 89 -13.33 6.62 -0.06
C PRO A 89 -13.65 7.23 -1.42
N CYS A 90 -14.86 7.77 -1.61
CA CYS A 90 -15.24 8.43 -2.85
C CYS A 90 -14.40 9.69 -3.14
N SER A 91 -14.13 10.53 -2.14
CA SER A 91 -13.28 11.72 -2.31
C SER A 91 -11.81 11.35 -2.62
N ILE A 92 -11.30 10.32 -1.94
CA ILE A 92 -9.93 9.80 -2.19
C ILE A 92 -9.84 9.21 -3.61
N ALA A 93 -10.83 8.41 -4.02
CA ALA A 93 -10.85 7.83 -5.36
C ALA A 93 -10.85 8.91 -6.45
N ALA A 94 -11.65 9.97 -6.29
CA ALA A 94 -11.68 11.09 -7.22
C ALA A 94 -10.29 11.76 -7.38
N SER A 95 -9.56 11.95 -6.27
CA SER A 95 -8.18 12.42 -6.31
C SER A 95 -7.26 11.44 -7.04
N ILE A 96 -7.30 10.14 -6.71
CA ILE A 96 -6.41 9.15 -7.31
C ILE A 96 -6.64 9.01 -8.82
N THR A 97 -7.89 9.17 -9.29
CA THR A 97 -8.21 9.09 -10.73
C THR A 97 -7.62 10.22 -11.56
N THR A 98 -7.07 11.28 -10.96
CA THR A 98 -6.35 12.33 -11.70
C THR A 98 -4.89 11.98 -11.96
N PHE A 99 -4.35 10.93 -11.32
CA PHE A 99 -3.00 10.43 -11.61
C PHE A 99 -3.01 9.60 -12.90
N GLY A 100 -2.01 9.81 -13.75
CA GLY A 100 -1.81 9.13 -15.02
C GLY A 100 -0.50 9.52 -15.69
#